data_AF-A0A2V8L3K3-F1
#
_entry.id   AF-A0A2V8L3K3-F1
#
_cell.length_a   1.000
_cell.length_b   1.000
_cell.length_c   1.000
_cell.angle_alpha   90.00
_cell.angle_beta   90.00
_cell.angle_gamma   90.00
#
_symmetry.space_group_name_H-M   'P 1'
#
loop_
_entity.id
_entity.type
_entity.pdbx_description
1 polymer ?
#
loop_
_entity_poly.entity_id
_entity_poly.type
_entity_poly.pdbx_seq_one_letter_code
_entity_poly.pdbx_strand_id
1 'polypeptide(L)'
;NCDSDRRHVFNLTSVAETPQFSNRTMHIIGTGWRLSGIYRLSSGWPINGGVAGGGGTGIEAGSDRTLTGINHQRANQISANPYGDRSGRPLSLFLNPAAFAVPDVGTTGNVGRNSIMGPKTWSFDVSLSRAFRFRESQRFEVRAEAYNVTNSFRPGCPSGSTGTGGGCPVGGINAVFTSNVFGQIRNSLDPRIMQFALKYFF
;
A
#
# COMPACT_ATOMS: atom_id res chain seq x y z
N ASN A 1 5.83 -20.04 0.26
CA ASN A 1 5.25 -18.69 0.14
C ASN A 1 3.80 -18.68 0.61
N CYS A 2 3.54 -18.16 1.81
CA CYS A 2 2.19 -17.81 2.25
C CYS A 2 1.79 -16.43 1.68
N ASP A 3 0.51 -16.09 1.72
CA ASP A 3 -0.03 -14.86 1.08
C ASP A 3 0.39 -13.56 1.76
N SER A 4 0.92 -13.66 2.99
CA SER A 4 1.39 -12.51 3.78
C SER A 4 2.91 -12.35 3.74
N ASP A 5 3.61 -13.08 2.87
CA ASP A 5 5.07 -13.01 2.81
C ASP A 5 5.54 -11.62 2.35
N ARG A 6 6.27 -10.94 3.24
CA ARG A 6 6.95 -9.67 2.97
C ARG A 6 8.44 -9.85 3.26
N ARG A 7 9.23 -9.90 2.19
CA ARG A 7 10.67 -10.18 2.26
C ARG A 7 11.46 -9.14 3.04
N HIS A 8 11.08 -7.86 2.95
CA HIS A 8 11.78 -6.77 3.62
C HIS A 8 10.78 -5.78 4.18
N VAL A 9 10.91 -5.48 5.48
CA VAL A 9 10.11 -4.48 6.17
C VAL A 9 11.05 -3.61 7.01
N PHE A 10 10.95 -2.30 6.82
CA PHE A 10 11.65 -1.30 7.60
C PHE A 10 10.62 -0.35 8.21
N ASN A 11 10.71 -0.15 9.52
CA ASN A 11 9.86 0.77 10.27
C ASN A 11 10.76 1.68 11.09
N LEU A 12 10.65 3.00 10.88
CA LEU A 12 11.33 4.02 11.66
C LEU A 12 10.28 4.88 12.34
N THR A 13 10.40 5.00 13.66
CA THR A 13 9.57 5.88 14.48
C THR A 13 10.48 6.86 15.20
N SER A 14 10.20 8.16 15.05
CA SER A 14 10.96 9.22 15.68
C SER A 14 10.04 10.15 16.45
N VAL A 15 10.47 10.59 17.63
CA VAL A 15 9.79 11.60 18.44
C VAL A 15 10.82 12.64 18.85
N ALA A 16 10.48 13.91 18.65
CA ALA A 16 11.28 15.04 19.05
C ALA A 16 10.41 16.01 19.85
N GLU A 17 10.95 16.53 20.94
CA GLU A 17 10.27 17.50 21.79
C GLU A 17 11.08 18.79 21.84
N THR A 18 10.39 19.93 21.85
CA THR A 18 11.08 21.21 21.96
C THR A 18 11.61 21.42 23.37
N PRO A 19 12.82 22.00 23.52
CA PRO A 19 13.35 22.33 24.82
C PRO A 19 12.52 23.43 25.49
N GLN A 20 12.68 23.57 26.80
CA GLN A 20 12.14 24.71 27.52
C GLN A 20 13.00 25.94 27.25
N PHE A 21 12.44 26.92 26.55
CA PHE A 21 13.15 28.16 26.27
C PHE A 21 13.09 29.10 27.48
N SER A 22 14.21 29.79 27.77
CA SER A 22 14.33 30.75 28.87
C SER A 22 13.73 32.12 28.53
N ASN A 23 13.77 32.53 27.26
CA ASN A 23 13.17 33.79 26.81
C ASN A 23 11.64 33.72 26.89
N ARG A 24 11.00 34.70 27.56
CA ARG A 24 9.54 34.76 27.80
C ARG A 24 8.72 34.51 26.54
N THR A 25 9.09 35.13 25.41
CA THR A 25 8.34 34.97 24.15
C THR A 25 8.49 33.56 23.61
N MET A 26 9.73 33.04 23.54
CA MET A 26 10.02 31.67 23.08
C MET A 26 9.47 30.60 24.03
N HIS A 27 9.34 30.90 25.32
CA HIS A 27 8.72 30.02 26.28
C HIS A 27 7.22 29.82 25.96
N ILE A 28 6.54 30.91 25.61
CA ILE A 28 5.11 30.91 25.29
C ILE A 28 4.82 30.29 23.92
N ILE A 29 5.66 30.51 22.91
CA ILE A 29 5.38 30.01 21.54
C ILE A 29 6.12 28.72 21.18
N GLY A 30 7.28 28.47 21.79
CA GLY A 30 8.21 27.42 21.39
C GLY A 30 8.28 26.22 22.33
N THR A 31 7.89 26.33 23.60
CA THR A 31 7.99 25.22 24.57
C THR A 31 6.81 24.25 24.47
N GLY A 32 7.09 22.94 24.54
CA GLY A 32 6.05 21.91 24.69
C GLY A 32 5.43 21.43 23.38
N TRP A 33 6.10 21.68 22.25
CA TRP A 33 5.78 21.02 20.99
C TRP A 33 6.40 19.63 20.98
N ARG A 34 5.62 18.64 20.56
CA ARG A 34 6.08 17.28 20.29
C ARG A 34 5.81 16.97 18.83
N LEU A 35 6.87 16.74 18.09
CA LEU A 35 6.85 16.27 16.71
C LEU A 35 7.11 14.77 16.71
N SER A 36 6.26 14.01 16.03
CA SER A 36 6.42 12.57 15.84
C SER A 36 6.32 12.25 14.36
N GLY A 37 7.11 11.28 13.92
CA GLY A 37 7.18 10.84 12.54
C GLY A 37 7.26 9.33 12.48
N ILE A 38 6.55 8.75 11.52
CA ILE A 38 6.57 7.32 11.22
C ILE A 38 6.89 7.17 9.74
N TYR A 39 8.01 6.52 9.45
CA TYR A 39 8.39 6.12 8.11
C TYR A 39 8.36 4.60 7.99
N ARG A 40 7.61 4.09 7.03
CA ARG A 40 7.52 2.65 6.74
C ARG A 40 7.94 2.40 5.32
N LEU A 41 8.70 1.34 5.10
CA LEU A 41 9.08 0.85 3.78
C LEU A 41 8.93 -0.66 3.78
N SER A 42 8.26 -1.21 2.77
CA SER A 42 8.03 -2.64 2.65
C SER A 42 8.22 -3.10 1.22
N SER A 43 8.70 -4.33 1.07
CA SER A 43 8.53 -5.09 -0.17
C SER A 43 7.04 -5.19 -0.53
N GLY A 44 6.77 -5.29 -1.83
CA GLY A 44 5.41 -5.44 -2.33
C GLY A 44 4.76 -6.74 -1.91
N TRP A 45 3.43 -6.76 -1.99
CA TRP A 45 2.63 -7.96 -1.79
C TRP A 45 2.75 -8.90 -3.00
N PRO A 46 2.69 -10.23 -2.81
CA PRO A 46 2.53 -11.14 -3.93
C PRO A 46 1.30 -10.76 -4.77
N ILE A 47 1.48 -10.67 -6.09
CA ILE A 47 0.37 -10.42 -7.01
C ILE A 47 -0.38 -11.74 -7.18
N ASN A 48 -1.65 -11.73 -6.78
CA ASN A 48 -2.55 -12.85 -6.99
C ASN A 48 -3.81 -12.35 -7.70
N GLY A 49 -4.19 -13.03 -8.77
CA GLY A 49 -5.52 -12.92 -9.37
C GLY A 49 -6.56 -13.53 -8.43
N GLY A 50 -7.72 -12.87 -8.42
CA GLY A 50 -9.02 -13.33 -7.90
C GLY A 50 -9.00 -14.26 -6.69
N VAL A 51 -9.15 -13.72 -5.47
CA VAL A 51 -10.30 -13.84 -4.55
C VAL A 51 -9.94 -13.00 -3.31
N ALA A 52 -10.80 -12.08 -2.86
CA ALA A 52 -10.67 -11.49 -1.53
C ALA A 52 -10.86 -12.62 -0.49
N GLY A 53 -9.81 -12.95 0.28
CA GLY A 53 -9.85 -14.04 1.26
C GLY A 53 -8.70 -15.06 1.19
N GLY A 54 -7.64 -14.80 0.40
CA GLY A 54 -6.42 -15.62 0.44
C GLY A 54 -6.44 -16.88 -0.46
N GLY A 55 -7.39 -16.98 -1.39
CA GLY A 55 -7.51 -18.12 -2.31
C GLY A 55 -6.83 -17.96 -3.68
N GLY A 56 -6.25 -16.79 -3.97
CA GLY A 56 -5.77 -16.46 -5.31
C GLY A 56 -4.69 -17.40 -5.83
N THR A 57 -4.76 -17.75 -7.12
CA THR A 57 -3.91 -18.76 -7.74
C THR A 57 -2.63 -18.19 -8.38
N GLY A 58 -2.41 -16.88 -8.30
CA GLY A 58 -1.32 -16.18 -9.00
C GLY A 58 -1.86 -15.46 -10.25
N ILE A 59 -1.08 -15.35 -11.32
CA ILE A 59 -1.58 -14.75 -12.57
C ILE A 59 -2.63 -15.67 -13.20
N GLU A 60 -3.82 -15.12 -13.44
CA GLU A 60 -4.95 -15.87 -13.98
C GLU A 60 -4.99 -15.78 -15.49
N ALA A 61 -5.31 -16.90 -16.15
CA ALA A 61 -5.63 -16.95 -17.57
C ALA A 61 -6.98 -16.28 -17.89
N GLY A 62 -7.85 -16.10 -16.90
CA GLY A 62 -9.18 -15.49 -17.07
C GLY A 62 -10.12 -16.31 -17.95
N SER A 63 -9.94 -17.62 -18.01
CA SER A 63 -10.78 -18.56 -18.77
C SER A 63 -10.63 -19.99 -18.25
N ASP A 64 -11.68 -20.79 -18.41
CA ASP A 64 -11.67 -22.21 -18.09
C ASP A 64 -11.01 -23.02 -19.22
N ARG A 65 -9.72 -23.32 -19.07
CA ARG A 65 -8.96 -24.17 -20.00
C ARG A 65 -9.06 -25.65 -19.65
N THR A 66 -9.23 -26.02 -18.38
CA THR A 66 -9.38 -27.43 -17.97
C THR A 66 -10.80 -27.99 -18.11
N LEU A 67 -11.77 -27.18 -18.54
CA LEU A 67 -13.19 -27.54 -18.71
C LEU A 67 -13.84 -28.06 -17.43
N THR A 68 -13.41 -27.52 -16.28
CA THR A 68 -13.91 -27.93 -14.96
C THR A 68 -15.04 -27.04 -14.44
N GLY A 69 -15.47 -26.05 -15.22
CA GLY A 69 -16.41 -25.00 -14.81
C GLY A 69 -15.79 -23.90 -13.94
N ILE A 70 -14.45 -23.85 -13.83
CA ILE A 70 -13.73 -22.91 -12.94
C ILE A 70 -12.90 -21.93 -13.78
N ASN A 71 -13.21 -20.64 -13.72
CA ASN A 71 -12.57 -19.60 -14.55
C ASN A 71 -11.27 -18.99 -13.96
N HIS A 72 -10.92 -19.32 -12.71
CA HIS A 72 -9.74 -18.78 -11.99
C HIS A 72 -8.48 -19.64 -12.17
N GLN A 73 -8.25 -20.09 -13.39
CA GLN A 73 -7.11 -20.94 -13.73
C GLN A 73 -5.86 -20.10 -13.93
N ARG A 74 -4.73 -20.71 -13.60
CA ARG A 74 -3.40 -20.10 -13.74
C ARG A 74 -3.04 -19.90 -15.21
N ALA A 75 -2.34 -18.83 -15.51
CA ALA A 75 -1.69 -18.61 -16.81
C ALA A 75 -0.39 -19.42 -16.93
N ASN A 76 0.14 -19.55 -18.14
CA ASN A 76 1.50 -20.00 -18.37
C ASN A 76 2.45 -18.82 -18.33
N GLN A 77 3.49 -18.89 -17.52
CA GLN A 77 4.67 -18.04 -17.61
C GLN A 77 5.62 -18.65 -18.65
N ILE A 78 5.83 -17.91 -19.74
CA ILE A 78 6.66 -18.33 -20.89
C ILE A 78 8.02 -17.63 -20.90
N SER A 79 8.22 -16.61 -20.06
CA SER A 79 9.49 -15.90 -19.89
C SER A 79 9.97 -15.97 -18.45
N ALA A 80 11.29 -16.08 -18.25
CA ALA A 80 11.89 -16.06 -16.92
C ALA A 80 11.64 -14.74 -16.18
N ASN A 81 11.53 -13.61 -16.90
CA ASN A 81 11.23 -12.31 -16.31
C ASN A 81 9.76 -11.93 -16.54
N PRO A 82 8.90 -11.96 -15.51
CA PRO A 82 7.50 -11.59 -15.61
C PRO A 82 7.26 -10.06 -15.58
N TYR A 83 8.29 -9.27 -15.27
CA TYR A 83 8.16 -7.84 -15.03
C TYR A 83 8.43 -7.00 -16.29
N GLY A 84 7.66 -5.92 -16.43
CA GLY A 84 7.93 -4.79 -17.32
C GLY A 84 8.57 -3.64 -16.56
N ASP A 85 7.88 -2.50 -16.49
CA ASP A 85 8.32 -1.32 -15.74
C ASP A 85 8.08 -1.46 -14.22
N ARG A 86 9.17 -1.67 -13.48
CA ARG A 86 9.15 -1.83 -12.02
C ARG A 86 9.21 -0.51 -11.25
N SER A 87 9.10 0.64 -11.93
CA SER A 87 9.20 1.97 -11.32
C SER A 87 8.09 2.26 -10.30
N GLY A 88 6.94 1.58 -10.40
CA GLY A 88 5.81 1.82 -9.51
C GLY A 88 5.05 3.11 -9.83
N ARG A 89 5.23 3.66 -11.03
CA ARG A 89 4.57 4.89 -11.50
C ARG A 89 3.09 4.64 -11.83
N PRO A 90 2.25 5.69 -11.80
CA PRO A 90 0.86 5.56 -12.24
C PRO A 90 0.82 5.13 -13.71
N LEU A 91 -0.09 4.21 -14.04
CA LEU A 91 -0.34 3.69 -15.39
C LEU A 91 0.85 2.95 -16.03
N SER A 92 1.93 2.70 -15.29
CA SER A 92 3.04 1.90 -15.81
C SER A 92 2.64 0.43 -15.96
N LEU A 93 3.16 -0.21 -17.00
CA LEU A 93 2.99 -1.63 -17.26
C LEU A 93 3.99 -2.43 -16.42
N PHE A 94 3.59 -2.80 -15.21
CA PHE A 94 4.44 -3.48 -14.23
C PHE A 94 4.70 -4.95 -14.56
N LEU A 95 3.70 -5.65 -15.09
CA LEU A 95 3.89 -7.00 -15.64
C LEU A 95 4.01 -6.94 -17.15
N ASN A 96 4.95 -7.71 -17.69
CA ASN A 96 5.11 -7.84 -19.13
C ASN A 96 4.07 -8.84 -19.68
N PRO A 97 3.09 -8.42 -20.51
CA PRO A 97 2.12 -9.34 -21.11
C PRO A 97 2.80 -10.43 -21.94
N ALA A 98 3.91 -10.13 -22.62
CA ALA A 98 4.65 -11.12 -23.41
C ALA A 98 5.37 -12.19 -22.56
N ALA A 99 5.37 -12.05 -21.23
CA ALA A 99 5.89 -13.08 -20.32
C ALA A 99 4.84 -14.13 -19.97
N PHE A 100 3.58 -13.95 -20.38
CA PHE A 100 2.47 -14.84 -20.07
C PHE A 100 1.74 -15.29 -21.34
N ALA A 101 1.14 -16.48 -21.26
CA ALA A 101 0.29 -17.04 -22.27
C ALA A 101 -0.90 -17.76 -21.63
N VAL A 102 -1.98 -17.89 -22.39
CA VAL A 102 -3.10 -18.74 -22.02
C VAL A 102 -2.67 -20.20 -22.18
N PRO A 103 -2.91 -21.09 -21.20
CA PRO A 103 -2.62 -22.51 -21.34
C PRO A 103 -3.45 -23.19 -22.43
N ASP A 104 -2.94 -24.29 -22.97
CA ASP A 104 -3.68 -25.11 -23.93
C ASP A 104 -4.92 -25.72 -23.27
N VAL A 105 -5.95 -25.98 -24.08
CA VAL A 105 -7.19 -26.60 -23.59
C VAL A 105 -6.88 -28.00 -23.03
N GLY A 106 -7.42 -28.30 -21.85
CA GLY A 106 -7.14 -29.51 -21.09
C GLY A 106 -5.89 -29.43 -20.19
N THR A 107 -5.16 -28.31 -20.18
CA THR A 107 -3.93 -28.15 -19.37
C THR A 107 -4.10 -27.12 -18.26
N THR A 108 -3.34 -27.30 -17.18
CA THR A 108 -3.23 -26.34 -16.07
C THR A 108 -2.04 -25.41 -16.30
N GLY A 109 -2.21 -24.12 -16.00
CA GLY A 109 -1.13 -23.15 -16.09
C GLY A 109 0.05 -23.43 -15.14
N ASN A 110 1.24 -23.03 -15.56
CA ASN A 110 2.50 -23.29 -14.85
C ASN A 110 2.94 -22.18 -13.86
N VAL A 111 2.29 -21.01 -13.84
CA VAL A 111 2.73 -19.91 -12.97
C VAL A 111 2.66 -20.33 -11.50
N GLY A 112 3.70 -20.00 -10.74
CA GLY A 112 3.74 -20.34 -9.32
C GLY A 112 2.78 -19.46 -8.50
N ARG A 113 2.12 -20.03 -7.50
CA ARG A 113 1.38 -19.25 -6.49
C ARG A 113 2.36 -18.35 -5.73
N ASN A 114 2.01 -17.08 -5.50
CA ASN A 114 2.86 -16.12 -4.80
C ASN A 114 4.29 -16.01 -5.37
N SER A 115 4.47 -16.25 -6.68
CA SER A 115 5.79 -16.22 -7.33
C SER A 115 6.19 -14.82 -7.80
N ILE A 116 5.20 -13.96 -8.06
CA ILE A 116 5.40 -12.62 -8.61
C ILE A 116 5.08 -11.59 -7.53
N MET A 117 6.03 -10.70 -7.26
CA MET A 117 5.95 -9.69 -6.20
C MET A 117 5.54 -8.35 -6.79
N GLY A 118 4.58 -7.69 -6.15
CA GLY A 118 4.10 -6.38 -6.53
C GLY A 118 5.09 -5.25 -6.25
N PRO A 119 4.68 -4.01 -6.56
CA PRO A 119 5.47 -2.81 -6.30
C PRO A 119 5.77 -2.66 -4.81
N LYS A 120 6.95 -2.12 -4.49
CA LYS A 120 7.30 -1.74 -3.12
C LYS A 120 6.35 -0.64 -2.63
N THR A 121 6.07 -0.63 -1.34
CA THR A 121 5.22 0.38 -0.71
C THR A 121 6.00 1.12 0.37
N TRP A 122 5.68 2.40 0.54
CA TRP A 122 6.24 3.22 1.60
C TRP A 122 5.19 4.16 2.18
N SER A 123 5.35 4.60 3.42
CA SER A 123 4.51 5.64 4.02
C SER A 123 5.37 6.58 4.84
N PHE A 124 4.99 7.85 4.84
CA PHE A 124 5.58 8.85 5.71
C PHE A 124 4.46 9.67 6.35
N ASP A 125 4.28 9.47 7.64
CA ASP A 125 3.21 10.05 8.43
C ASP A 125 3.82 10.89 9.55
N VAL A 126 3.27 12.07 9.80
CA VAL A 126 3.79 13.03 10.78
C VAL A 126 2.66 13.53 11.67
N SER A 127 2.93 13.67 12.96
CA SER A 127 2.03 14.31 13.91
C SER A 127 2.76 15.34 14.75
N LEU A 128 2.14 16.51 14.89
CA LEU A 128 2.61 17.62 15.71
C LEU A 128 1.56 17.89 16.80
N SER A 129 1.97 17.89 18.06
CA SER A 129 1.07 18.14 19.19
C SER A 129 1.68 19.12 20.17
N ARG A 130 0.84 19.92 20.84
CA ARG A 130 1.26 20.82 21.93
C ARG A 130 0.17 20.95 22.98
N ALA A 131 0.55 20.82 24.25
CA ALA A 131 -0.32 21.09 25.38
C ALA A 131 -0.03 22.47 25.96
N PHE A 132 -1.07 23.30 26.06
CA PHE A 132 -1.04 24.63 26.64
C PHE A 132 -1.69 24.58 28.02
N ARG A 133 -0.96 25.00 29.06
CA ARG A 133 -1.49 25.16 30.42
C ARG A 133 -1.85 26.63 30.62
N PHE A 134 -3.13 26.91 30.91
CA PHE A 134 -3.62 28.27 31.16
C PHE A 134 -3.87 28.55 32.64
N ARG A 135 -4.32 27.54 33.40
CA ARG A 135 -4.51 27.58 34.86
C ARG A 135 -4.02 26.28 35.47
N GLU A 136 -3.96 26.23 36.80
CA GLU A 136 -3.48 25.05 37.56
C GLU A 136 -4.27 23.77 37.23
N SER A 137 -5.58 23.88 36.99
CA SER A 137 -6.44 22.75 36.58
C SER A 137 -6.76 22.70 35.08
N GLN A 138 -6.57 23.80 34.34
CA GLN A 138 -7.06 23.89 32.94
C GLN A 138 -5.91 23.83 31.92
N ARG A 139 -6.02 22.87 30.99
CA ARG A 139 -5.12 22.76 29.84
C ARG A 139 -5.88 22.43 28.56
N PHE A 140 -5.39 22.88 27.41
CA PHE A 140 -5.84 22.39 26.11
C PHE A 140 -4.67 21.81 25.31
N GLU A 141 -4.94 20.77 24.54
CA GLU A 141 -4.00 20.12 23.64
C GLU A 141 -4.45 20.33 22.20
N VAL A 142 -3.56 20.86 21.38
CA VAL A 142 -3.74 20.96 19.94
C VAL A 142 -2.91 19.85 19.30
N ARG A 143 -3.50 19.11 18.37
CA ARG A 143 -2.83 18.08 17.58
C ARG A 143 -3.17 18.25 16.11
N ALA A 144 -2.14 18.20 15.28
CA ALA A 144 -2.24 18.12 13.84
C ALA A 144 -1.55 16.82 13.37
N GLU A 145 -2.19 16.11 12.45
CA GLU A 145 -1.64 14.91 11.83
C GLU A 145 -1.70 15.03 10.31
N ALA A 146 -0.68 14.50 9.65
CA ALA A 146 -0.63 14.37 8.21
C ALA A 146 -0.19 12.95 7.85
N TYR A 147 -1.10 12.19 7.26
CA TYR A 147 -0.82 10.90 6.63
C TYR A 147 -0.38 11.14 5.19
N ASN A 148 0.63 10.41 4.71
CA ASN A 148 1.26 10.67 3.40
C ASN A 148 1.66 12.15 3.27
N VAL A 149 2.51 12.63 4.18
CA VAL A 149 2.86 14.06 4.31
C VAL A 149 3.42 14.66 3.01
N THR A 150 4.13 13.85 2.21
CA THR A 150 4.72 14.22 0.92
C THR A 150 3.70 14.24 -0.23
N ASN A 151 2.46 13.79 0.01
CA ASN A 151 1.40 13.64 -0.99
C ASN A 151 1.86 12.84 -2.23
N SER A 152 2.63 11.78 -2.01
CA SER A 152 3.21 11.00 -3.10
C SER A 152 2.23 9.95 -3.60
N PHE A 153 2.28 9.66 -4.91
CA PHE A 153 1.61 8.50 -5.49
C PHE A 153 2.26 7.23 -4.94
N ARG A 154 1.44 6.30 -4.46
CA ARG A 154 1.92 5.05 -3.89
C ARG A 154 1.07 3.91 -4.42
N PRO A 155 1.62 2.99 -5.22
CA PRO A 155 0.84 1.90 -5.81
C PRO A 155 0.26 1.00 -4.71
N GLY A 156 -1.01 0.65 -4.86
CA GLY A 156 -1.71 -0.19 -3.90
C GLY A 156 -3.21 0.11 -3.89
N CYS A 157 -3.91 -0.51 -2.95
CA CYS A 157 -5.35 -0.35 -2.80
C CYS A 157 -5.68 0.60 -1.65
N PRO A 158 -6.56 1.60 -1.86
CA PRO A 158 -7.13 2.39 -0.77
C PRO A 158 -7.65 1.52 0.38
N SER A 159 -7.62 2.05 1.58
CA SER A 159 -8.17 1.34 2.74
C SER A 159 -9.65 0.99 2.51
N GLY A 160 -10.03 -0.27 2.76
CA GLY A 160 -11.39 -0.78 2.52
C GLY A 160 -11.73 -1.20 1.08
N SER A 161 -10.82 -1.01 0.12
CA SER A 161 -11.03 -1.43 -1.28
C SER A 161 -10.51 -2.85 -1.54
N THR A 162 -11.18 -3.85 -0.98
CA THR A 162 -11.02 -5.26 -1.36
C THR A 162 -12.27 -5.71 -2.11
N GLY A 163 -12.21 -5.81 -3.43
CA GLY A 163 -13.36 -6.24 -4.23
C GLY A 163 -12.97 -7.29 -5.26
N THR A 164 -13.71 -8.39 -5.30
CA THR A 164 -13.75 -9.33 -6.42
C THR A 164 -14.42 -8.64 -7.62
N GLY A 165 -13.89 -8.79 -8.84
CA GLY A 165 -14.57 -8.29 -10.05
C GLY A 165 -14.43 -6.79 -10.34
N GLY A 166 -13.23 -6.23 -10.25
CA GLY A 166 -12.93 -4.85 -10.69
C GLY A 166 -12.67 -3.85 -9.56
N GLY A 167 -12.89 -4.25 -8.30
CA GLY A 167 -12.32 -3.58 -7.13
C GLY A 167 -10.81 -3.82 -7.04
N CYS A 168 -10.09 -2.94 -6.33
CA CYS A 168 -8.63 -2.94 -6.34
C CYS A 168 -8.04 -4.34 -5.96
N PRO A 169 -7.29 -4.98 -6.86
CA PRO A 169 -6.69 -6.29 -6.62
C PRO A 169 -5.54 -6.19 -5.61
N VAL A 170 -5.29 -7.24 -4.82
CA VAL A 170 -4.18 -7.27 -3.85
C VAL A 170 -2.86 -6.91 -4.54
N GLY A 171 -2.20 -5.85 -4.07
CA GLY A 171 -0.98 -5.30 -4.71
C GLY A 171 -1.23 -4.22 -5.79
N GLY A 172 -2.49 -3.84 -6.04
CA GLY A 172 -2.88 -2.72 -6.90
C GLY A 172 -2.86 -2.98 -8.41
N ILE A 173 -2.58 -4.21 -8.85
CA ILE A 173 -2.36 -4.60 -10.26
C ILE A 173 -3.34 -5.69 -10.70
N ASN A 174 -3.96 -5.51 -11.86
CA ASN A 174 -4.82 -6.53 -12.46
C ASN A 174 -3.99 -7.72 -12.95
N ALA A 175 -4.28 -8.90 -12.40
CA ALA A 175 -3.58 -10.15 -12.66
C ALA A 175 -4.35 -11.11 -13.60
N VAL A 176 -5.44 -10.66 -14.23
CA VAL A 176 -6.20 -11.43 -15.22
C VAL A 176 -5.65 -11.16 -16.61
N PHE A 177 -5.00 -12.15 -17.21
CA PHE A 177 -4.26 -12.01 -18.47
C PHE A 177 -5.14 -11.59 -19.66
N THR A 178 -6.38 -12.06 -19.71
CA THR A 178 -7.35 -11.68 -20.76
C THR A 178 -7.89 -10.26 -20.62
N SER A 179 -7.53 -9.53 -19.55
CA SER A 179 -7.93 -8.13 -19.35
C SER A 179 -7.07 -7.18 -20.19
N ASN A 180 -7.70 -6.17 -20.80
CA ASN A 180 -7.00 -5.10 -21.52
C ASN A 180 -6.14 -4.18 -20.63
N VAL A 181 -6.25 -4.30 -19.30
CA VAL A 181 -5.45 -3.56 -18.30
C VAL A 181 -4.54 -4.49 -17.50
N PHE A 182 -4.28 -5.70 -18.00
CA PHE A 182 -3.37 -6.65 -17.37
C PHE A 182 -2.01 -6.01 -17.07
N GLY A 183 -1.51 -6.23 -15.86
CA GLY A 183 -0.18 -5.78 -15.47
C GLY A 183 -0.03 -4.29 -15.22
N GLN A 184 -1.07 -3.47 -15.40
CA GLN A 184 -0.99 -2.02 -15.19
C GLN A 184 -1.25 -1.61 -13.74
N ILE A 185 -0.50 -0.60 -13.26
CA ILE A 185 -0.75 0.06 -11.97
C ILE A 185 -1.82 1.12 -12.16
N ARG A 186 -3.04 0.85 -11.66
CA ARG A 186 -4.19 1.77 -11.82
C ARG A 186 -4.70 2.35 -10.51
N ASN A 187 -4.29 1.78 -9.39
CA ASN A 187 -4.76 2.16 -8.06
C ASN A 187 -3.63 2.76 -7.22
N SER A 188 -4.01 3.68 -6.34
CA SER A 188 -3.11 4.31 -5.38
C SER A 188 -3.63 4.08 -3.96
N LEU A 189 -2.73 3.97 -3.00
CA LEU A 189 -3.04 4.20 -1.59
C LEU A 189 -3.55 5.62 -1.36
N ASP A 190 -4.11 5.82 -0.17
CA ASP A 190 -4.76 7.07 0.23
C ASP A 190 -3.85 8.29 -0.02
N PRO A 191 -4.42 9.39 -0.58
CA PRO A 191 -3.72 10.64 -0.78
C PRO A 191 -3.37 11.27 0.59
N ARG A 192 -2.78 12.48 0.58
CA ARG A 192 -2.51 13.17 1.84
C ARG A 192 -3.80 13.46 2.60
N ILE A 193 -3.90 12.95 3.83
CA ILE A 193 -5.00 13.21 4.75
C ILE A 193 -4.45 14.02 5.92
N MET A 194 -5.07 15.16 6.20
CA MET A 194 -4.72 16.00 7.34
C MET A 194 -5.86 16.03 8.34
N GLN A 195 -5.54 15.88 9.62
CA GLN A 195 -6.50 15.86 10.70
C GLN A 195 -6.06 16.81 11.80
N PHE A 196 -7.05 17.49 12.38
CA PHE A 196 -6.84 18.45 13.45
C PHE A 196 -7.73 18.07 14.63
N ALA A 197 -7.16 18.11 15.83
CA ALA A 197 -7.89 17.86 17.05
C ALA A 197 -7.54 18.93 18.10
N LEU A 198 -8.58 19.35 18.82
CA LEU A 198 -8.47 20.16 20.02
C LEU A 198 -9.07 19.37 21.17
N LYS A 199 -8.30 19.19 22.25
CA LYS A 199 -8.79 18.55 23.47
C LYS A 199 -8.68 19.51 24.64
N TYR A 200 -9.76 19.68 25.38
CA TYR A 200 -9.80 20.51 26.58
C TYR A 200 -9.88 19.63 27.84
N PHE A 201 -9.15 20.03 28.87
CA PHE A 201 -9.12 19.38 30.18
C PHE A 201 -9.51 20.43 31.24
N PHE A 202 -10.43 20.06 32.13
CA PHE A 202 -11.01 20.90 33.19
C PHE A 202 -10.75 20.31 34.58
#